data_AF-A0AAU2I2U2-F1
#
_entry.id   AF-A0AAU2I2U2-F1
#
_cell.length_a   1.000
_cell.length_b   1.000
_cell.length_c   1.000
_cell.angle_alpha   90.00
_cell.angle_beta   90.00
_cell.angle_gamma   90.00
#
_symmetry.space_group_name_H-M   'P 1'
#
loop_
_entity.id
_entity.type
_entity.pdbx_description
1 polymer ?
#
loop_
_entity_poly.entity_id
_entity_poly.type
_entity_poly.pdbx_seq_one_letter_code
_entity_poly.pdbx_strand_id
1 'polypeptide(L)'
;MSDQHGSGLRWIGEHAYQDAKGRMPGMLRGISLTTARGVDAEEFLVRLGADPEQLECGDLYKERHELAIPPDMGDVSRAMYGTCGGWLYVLEDTWAATWSLGYREVPEMDPLVGEEIICLTLNLGPGPSRILHAPGDEGRTWQAEFAESTGRNSKLDTALHAAGAVFPTAYDGVHTQEEASRYFEEHHRDIPARVFAGVGDYCGLTIDRAAVEAGTLPLVLLPVPQL
;
A
#
# COMPACT_ATOMS: atom_id res chain seq x y z
N MET A 1 2.30 1.88 30.73
CA MET A 1 2.52 0.81 29.73
C MET A 1 1.33 0.85 28.81
N SER A 2 1.43 1.58 27.71
CA SER A 2 0.34 1.85 26.79
C SER A 2 0.32 0.80 25.68
N ASP A 3 -0.85 0.21 25.47
CA ASP A 3 -1.20 -0.82 24.48
C ASP A 3 -0.77 -0.45 23.04
N GLN A 4 0.43 -0.84 22.63
CA GLN A 4 0.88 -0.76 21.23
C GLN A 4 0.65 -2.06 20.43
N HIS A 5 -0.21 -2.95 20.89
CA HIS A 5 -0.51 -4.23 20.21
C HIS A 5 -1.84 -4.25 19.44
N GLY A 6 -2.50 -3.10 19.19
CA GLY A 6 -3.93 -3.09 18.86
C GLY A 6 -4.43 -2.43 17.57
N SER A 7 -3.61 -1.73 16.78
CA SER A 7 -4.13 -0.93 15.65
C SER A 7 -3.76 -1.43 14.24
N GLY A 8 -2.97 -2.49 14.11
CA GLY A 8 -2.51 -3.00 12.81
C GLY A 8 -1.98 -1.89 11.90
N LEU A 9 -2.47 -1.86 10.66
CA LEU A 9 -2.13 -0.83 9.66
C LEU A 9 -3.07 0.38 9.65
N ARG A 10 -4.12 0.39 10.49
CA ARG A 10 -5.18 1.41 10.48
C ARG A 10 -4.62 2.84 10.51
N TRP A 11 -3.58 3.04 11.31
CA TRP A 11 -2.94 4.34 11.51
C TRP A 11 -2.42 4.95 10.21
N ILE A 12 -2.02 4.13 9.22
CA ILE A 12 -1.56 4.62 7.92
C ILE A 12 -2.71 5.35 7.20
N GLY A 13 -3.88 4.71 7.15
CA GLY A 13 -5.06 5.28 6.51
C GLY A 13 -5.63 6.49 7.26
N GLU A 14 -5.50 6.56 8.59
CA GLU A 14 -5.90 7.74 9.39
C GLU A 14 -5.13 9.02 9.01
N HIS A 15 -3.96 8.87 8.37
CA HIS A 15 -3.09 9.96 7.97
C HIS A 15 -3.06 10.15 6.44
N ALA A 16 -3.88 9.41 5.68
CA ALA A 16 -3.87 9.40 4.21
C ALA A 16 -3.99 10.80 3.57
N TYR A 17 -4.85 11.66 4.13
CA TYR A 17 -5.15 13.00 3.59
C TYR A 17 -4.65 14.16 4.46
N GLN A 18 -3.75 13.91 5.41
CA GLN A 18 -3.25 14.99 6.26
C GLN A 18 -2.34 15.94 5.49
N ASP A 19 -2.50 17.25 5.70
CA ASP A 19 -1.63 18.26 5.09
C ASP A 19 -0.19 18.14 5.58
N ALA A 20 0.77 18.23 4.66
CA ALA A 20 1.78 19.28 4.61
C ALA A 20 2.54 19.81 5.85
N LYS A 21 2.52 19.30 7.09
CA LYS A 21 3.13 20.01 8.24
C LYS A 21 4.42 19.39 8.78
N GLY A 22 5.52 20.14 8.65
CA GLY A 22 6.83 19.84 9.24
C GLY A 22 7.68 18.86 8.43
N ARG A 23 9.01 18.97 8.57
CA ARG A 23 9.96 17.94 8.11
C ARG A 23 10.01 16.84 9.18
N MET A 24 9.60 15.63 8.84
CA MET A 24 9.80 14.45 9.67
C MET A 24 10.93 13.58 9.09
N PRO A 25 11.69 12.86 9.95
CA PRO A 25 12.76 11.99 9.49
C PRO A 25 12.22 10.78 8.72
N GLY A 26 11.00 10.31 8.99
CA GLY A 26 10.36 9.21 8.27
C GLY A 26 9.09 9.61 7.52
N MET A 27 8.13 8.68 7.47
CA MET A 27 6.83 8.85 6.80
C MET A 27 5.69 8.92 7.82
N LEU A 28 4.62 9.61 7.45
CA LEU A 28 3.39 9.67 8.25
C LEU A 28 2.13 9.70 7.40
N ARG A 29 2.17 10.38 6.25
CA ARG A 29 1.00 10.66 5.41
C ARG A 29 1.25 10.23 3.98
N GLY A 30 0.17 10.14 3.20
CA GLY A 30 0.25 9.85 1.77
C GLY A 30 0.94 8.52 1.47
N ILE A 31 0.92 7.58 2.42
CA ILE A 31 1.63 6.32 2.30
C ILE A 31 0.78 5.36 1.46
N SER A 32 1.32 4.93 0.33
CA SER A 32 0.85 3.77 -0.41
C SER A 32 1.58 2.52 0.09
N LEU A 33 0.92 1.37 0.04
CA LEU A 33 1.44 0.09 0.53
C LEU A 33 1.41 -0.93 -0.58
N THR A 34 2.53 -1.59 -0.86
CA THR A 34 2.56 -2.86 -1.59
C THR A 34 3.01 -3.96 -0.63
N THR A 35 2.27 -5.07 -0.58
CA THR A 35 2.66 -6.25 0.21
C THR A 35 2.59 -7.49 -0.64
N ALA A 36 3.58 -8.38 -0.48
CA ALA A 36 3.72 -9.58 -1.29
C ALA A 36 4.12 -10.79 -0.44
N ARG A 37 3.63 -11.98 -0.79
CA ARG A 37 4.07 -13.27 -0.22
C ARG A 37 4.26 -14.31 -1.32
N GLY A 38 5.06 -15.33 -1.04
CA GLY A 38 5.40 -16.37 -2.02
C GLY A 38 6.57 -16.00 -2.94
N VAL A 39 7.24 -14.88 -2.65
CA VAL A 39 8.41 -14.35 -3.36
C VAL A 39 9.47 -13.94 -2.33
N ASP A 40 10.75 -14.02 -2.70
CA ASP A 40 11.83 -13.47 -1.88
C ASP A 40 11.76 -11.93 -1.81
N ALA A 41 12.18 -11.36 -0.68
CA ALA A 41 12.06 -9.93 -0.46
C ALA A 41 12.93 -9.11 -1.41
N GLU A 42 14.19 -9.49 -1.59
CA GLU A 42 15.12 -8.78 -2.47
C GLU A 42 14.74 -9.01 -3.93
N GLU A 43 14.37 -10.24 -4.30
CA GLU A 43 13.87 -10.56 -5.64
C GLU A 43 12.68 -9.66 -6.02
N PHE A 44 11.69 -9.51 -5.14
CA PHE A 44 10.55 -8.65 -5.40
C PHE A 44 10.95 -7.18 -5.53
N LEU A 45 11.84 -6.67 -4.68
CA LEU A 45 12.30 -5.28 -4.76
C LEU A 45 13.06 -5.01 -6.06
N VAL A 46 13.92 -5.93 -6.50
CA VAL A 46 14.63 -5.83 -7.79
C VAL A 46 13.63 -5.82 -8.95
N ARG A 47 12.56 -6.62 -8.88
CA ARG A 47 11.48 -6.61 -9.87
C ARG A 47 10.68 -5.29 -9.88
N LEU A 48 10.62 -4.58 -8.76
CA LEU A 48 10.11 -3.20 -8.70
C LEU A 48 11.10 -2.17 -9.26
N GLY A 49 12.30 -2.59 -9.65
CA GLY A 49 13.36 -1.73 -10.19
C GLY A 49 14.37 -1.23 -9.17
N ALA A 50 14.42 -1.83 -7.97
CA ALA A 50 15.47 -1.54 -7.01
C ALA A 50 16.85 -1.95 -7.53
N ASP A 51 17.86 -1.15 -7.20
CA ASP A 51 19.26 -1.48 -7.47
C ASP A 51 19.78 -2.49 -6.41
N PRO A 52 20.25 -3.69 -6.82
CA PRO A 52 20.81 -4.67 -5.89
C PRO A 52 21.98 -4.13 -5.06
N GLU A 53 22.85 -3.28 -5.63
CA GLU A 53 23.99 -2.72 -4.89
C GLU A 53 23.50 -1.79 -3.77
N GLN A 54 22.42 -1.04 -4.02
CA GLN A 54 21.79 -0.19 -3.01
C GLN A 54 21.15 -1.02 -1.89
N LEU A 55 20.52 -2.15 -2.22
CA LEU A 55 19.93 -3.06 -1.22
C LEU A 55 21.00 -3.64 -0.30
N GLU A 56 22.17 -4.01 -0.84
CA GLU A 56 23.30 -4.53 -0.05
C GLU A 56 23.87 -3.51 0.95
N CYS A 57 23.77 -2.20 0.66
CA CYS A 57 24.20 -1.15 1.59
C CYS A 57 23.35 -1.09 2.86
N GLY A 58 22.06 -1.44 2.77
CA GLY A 58 21.15 -1.44 3.93
C GLY A 58 20.89 -0.06 4.54
N ASP A 59 20.91 0.99 3.71
CA ASP A 59 20.69 2.37 4.13
C ASP A 59 19.33 2.55 4.82
N LEU A 60 19.24 3.50 5.76
CA LEU A 60 17.99 3.79 6.46
C LEU A 60 17.23 4.94 5.79
N TYR A 61 15.90 4.90 5.84
CA TYR A 61 15.09 5.94 5.19
C TYR A 61 15.37 7.37 5.69
N LYS A 62 15.73 7.54 6.96
CA LYS A 62 16.14 8.85 7.50
C LYS A 62 17.38 9.45 6.81
N GLU A 63 18.23 8.62 6.20
CA GLU A 63 19.46 9.00 5.49
C GLU A 63 19.23 9.31 3.99
N ARG A 64 17.98 9.19 3.51
CA ARG A 64 17.61 9.35 2.08
C ARG A 64 18.04 10.65 1.36
N HIS A 65 18.41 11.69 2.10
CA HIS A 65 18.88 12.96 1.52
C HIS A 65 20.38 12.92 1.16
N GLU A 66 21.11 11.95 1.69
CA GLU A 66 22.55 11.77 1.49
C GLU A 66 22.87 10.86 0.30
N LEU A 67 21.87 10.11 -0.18
CA LEU A 67 22.03 9.18 -1.28
C LEU A 67 22.02 9.86 -2.64
N ALA A 68 23.02 9.51 -3.46
CA ALA A 68 23.03 9.83 -4.87
C ALA A 68 21.94 9.01 -5.57
N ILE A 69 21.12 9.68 -6.37
CA ILE A 69 20.18 9.01 -7.28
C ILE A 69 20.98 8.61 -8.53
N PRO A 70 20.90 7.35 -8.99
CA PRO A 70 21.54 6.94 -10.24
C PRO A 70 21.06 7.84 -11.40
N PRO A 71 21.96 8.38 -12.25
CA PRO A 71 21.61 9.37 -13.27
C PRO A 71 20.56 8.91 -14.29
N ASP A 72 20.43 7.60 -14.46
CA ASP A 72 19.56 6.90 -15.40
C ASP A 72 18.21 6.46 -14.79
N MET A 73 18.03 6.58 -13.47
CA MET A 73 16.82 6.13 -12.77
C MET A 73 15.60 7.04 -12.99
N GLY A 74 15.80 8.28 -13.45
CA GLY A 74 14.72 9.25 -13.65
C GLY A 74 14.12 9.75 -12.34
N ASP A 75 12.79 9.89 -12.30
CA ASP A 75 12.06 10.22 -11.07
C ASP A 75 12.01 8.99 -10.15
N VAL A 76 12.28 9.21 -8.86
CA VAL A 76 12.46 8.13 -7.87
C VAL A 76 11.47 8.26 -6.72
N SER A 77 10.78 7.15 -6.45
CA SER A 77 10.03 6.89 -5.23
C SER A 77 10.98 6.40 -4.15
N ARG A 78 10.92 7.02 -2.97
CA ARG A 78 11.71 6.57 -1.81
C ARG A 78 10.79 5.76 -0.93
N ALA A 79 11.13 4.51 -0.70
CA ALA A 79 10.28 3.60 0.05
C ALA A 79 10.97 3.06 1.30
N MET A 80 10.18 2.73 2.32
CA MET A 80 10.61 1.86 3.41
C MET A 80 10.13 0.45 3.14
N TYR A 81 10.93 -0.56 3.48
CA TYR A 81 10.50 -1.95 3.33
C TYR A 81 10.86 -2.80 4.54
N GLY A 82 10.23 -3.97 4.63
CA GLY A 82 10.52 -4.96 5.66
C GLY A 82 9.61 -6.18 5.52
N THR A 83 9.73 -7.11 6.46
CA THR A 83 8.92 -8.34 6.47
C THR A 83 8.12 -8.46 7.77
N CYS A 84 6.95 -9.10 7.69
CA CYS A 84 6.14 -9.46 8.84
C CYS A 84 5.41 -10.78 8.54
N GLY A 85 5.76 -11.82 9.29
CA GLY A 85 5.33 -13.18 8.96
C GLY A 85 5.84 -13.61 7.59
N GLY A 86 4.94 -14.08 6.73
CA GLY A 86 5.26 -14.46 5.35
C GLY A 86 5.15 -13.33 4.32
N TRP A 87 4.93 -12.08 4.76
CA TRP A 87 4.70 -10.94 3.88
C TRP A 87 5.89 -9.98 3.88
N LEU A 88 6.36 -9.62 2.69
CA LEU A 88 7.08 -8.38 2.43
C LEU A 88 6.09 -7.21 2.45
N TYR A 89 6.51 -6.06 2.94
CA TYR A 89 5.80 -4.79 2.76
C TYR A 89 6.75 -3.71 2.24
N VAL A 90 6.22 -2.83 1.40
CA VAL A 90 6.87 -1.65 0.84
C VAL A 90 5.94 -0.46 1.04
N LEU A 91 6.44 0.58 1.70
CA LEU A 91 5.73 1.81 2.04
C LEU A 91 6.32 2.96 1.22
N GLU A 92 5.49 3.60 0.41
CA GLU A 92 5.91 4.70 -0.47
C GLU A 92 5.14 5.96 -0.09
N ASP A 93 5.82 7.08 0.15
CA ASP A 93 5.18 8.38 0.46
C ASP A 93 4.83 9.20 -0.79
N THR A 94 4.67 8.51 -1.92
CA THR A 94 4.35 9.10 -3.22
C THR A 94 2.86 8.97 -3.53
N TRP A 95 2.41 9.68 -4.57
CA TRP A 95 1.01 9.71 -4.95
C TRP A 95 0.46 8.36 -5.40
N ALA A 96 1.32 7.43 -5.82
CA ALA A 96 0.95 6.08 -6.19
C ALA A 96 2.12 5.10 -5.98
N ALA A 97 1.81 3.87 -5.54
CA ALA A 97 2.82 2.83 -5.40
C ALA A 97 3.44 2.43 -6.74
N THR A 98 4.76 2.20 -6.78
CA THR A 98 5.50 1.79 -7.98
C THR A 98 4.87 0.57 -8.65
N TRP A 99 4.48 -0.46 -7.88
CA TRP A 99 3.84 -1.65 -8.46
C TRP A 99 2.50 -1.32 -9.14
N SER A 100 1.69 -0.43 -8.54
CA SER A 100 0.41 -0.01 -9.14
C SER A 100 0.60 0.66 -10.50
N LEU A 101 1.72 1.34 -10.72
CA LEU A 101 2.04 2.02 -11.97
C LEU A 101 2.62 1.05 -13.00
N GLY A 102 3.42 0.06 -12.57
CA GLY A 102 4.18 -0.80 -13.47
C GLY A 102 3.56 -2.15 -13.82
N TYR A 103 2.66 -2.72 -13.01
CA TYR A 103 2.25 -4.15 -13.16
C TYR A 103 1.57 -4.54 -14.49
N ARG A 104 1.22 -3.58 -15.37
CA ARG A 104 0.70 -3.87 -16.72
C ARG A 104 1.67 -3.52 -17.84
N GLU A 105 2.67 -2.70 -17.55
CA GLU A 105 3.54 -2.05 -18.54
C GLU A 105 5.00 -2.54 -18.43
N VAL A 106 5.39 -3.01 -17.24
CA VAL A 106 6.73 -3.49 -16.92
C VAL A 106 6.64 -5.01 -16.69
N PRO A 107 7.08 -5.85 -17.65
CA PRO A 107 6.96 -7.30 -17.57
C PRO A 107 7.55 -7.91 -16.29
N GLU A 108 8.61 -7.31 -15.74
CA GLU A 108 9.23 -7.73 -14.50
C GLU A 108 8.29 -7.60 -13.29
N MET A 109 7.31 -6.70 -13.33
CA MET A 109 6.32 -6.48 -12.26
C MET A 109 5.08 -7.38 -12.36
N ASP A 110 4.96 -8.22 -13.41
CA ASP A 110 3.82 -9.13 -13.58
C ASP A 110 3.78 -10.17 -12.45
N PRO A 111 2.67 -10.35 -11.72
CA PRO A 111 2.59 -11.33 -10.64
C PRO A 111 2.85 -12.75 -11.17
N LEU A 112 3.75 -13.49 -10.53
CA LEU A 112 4.01 -14.89 -10.89
C LEU A 112 3.02 -15.83 -10.19
N VAL A 113 2.87 -17.04 -10.74
CA VAL A 113 2.05 -18.09 -10.10
C VAL A 113 2.66 -18.46 -8.75
N GLY A 114 1.84 -18.46 -7.71
CA GLY A 114 2.25 -18.66 -6.31
C GLY A 114 2.54 -17.37 -5.55
N GLU A 115 2.64 -16.23 -6.24
CA GLU A 115 2.83 -14.92 -5.61
C GLU A 115 1.50 -14.24 -5.34
N GLU A 116 1.24 -13.93 -4.08
CA GLU A 116 0.10 -13.09 -3.74
C GLU A 116 0.59 -11.68 -3.44
N ILE A 117 0.00 -10.70 -4.12
CA ILE A 117 0.35 -9.27 -4.00
C ILE A 117 -0.92 -8.48 -3.72
N ILE A 118 -0.89 -7.63 -2.70
CA ILE A 118 -1.91 -6.61 -2.44
C ILE A 118 -1.23 -5.25 -2.48
N CYS A 119 -1.79 -4.33 -3.26
CA CYS A 119 -1.32 -2.96 -3.35
C CYS A 119 -2.46 -1.99 -3.06
N LEU A 120 -2.23 -1.10 -2.09
CA LEU A 120 -3.09 0.01 -1.71
C LEU A 120 -2.43 1.29 -2.19
N THR A 121 -2.97 1.85 -3.27
CA THR A 121 -2.49 3.11 -3.83
C THR A 121 -3.47 4.22 -3.52
N LEU A 122 -3.00 5.32 -2.93
CA LEU A 122 -3.87 6.44 -2.58
C LEU A 122 -4.28 7.27 -3.80
N ASN A 123 -3.48 7.29 -4.86
CA ASN A 123 -3.71 8.08 -6.07
C ASN A 123 -4.07 9.55 -5.77
N LEU A 124 -3.18 10.29 -5.11
CA LEU A 124 -3.42 11.69 -4.68
C LEU A 124 -3.57 12.70 -5.85
N GLY A 125 -3.59 12.23 -7.10
CA GLY A 125 -3.84 12.99 -8.34
C GLY A 125 -5.31 12.88 -8.83
N PRO A 126 -5.57 12.83 -10.15
CA PRO A 126 -6.93 12.87 -10.71
C PRO A 126 -7.69 11.53 -10.62
N GLY A 127 -7.20 10.54 -9.86
CA GLY A 127 -7.77 9.19 -9.79
C GLY A 127 -8.23 8.81 -8.38
N PRO A 128 -9.16 7.86 -8.24
CA PRO A 128 -9.57 7.35 -6.93
C PRO A 128 -8.47 6.50 -6.31
N SER A 129 -8.43 6.42 -4.98
CA SER A 129 -7.61 5.44 -4.26
C SER A 129 -8.06 4.01 -4.62
N ARG A 130 -7.13 3.08 -4.80
CA ARG A 130 -7.41 1.72 -5.31
C ARG A 130 -6.76 0.63 -4.48
N ILE A 131 -7.45 -0.51 -4.48
CA ILE A 131 -6.95 -1.82 -4.05
C ILE A 131 -6.65 -2.61 -5.32
N LEU A 132 -5.42 -3.10 -5.46
CA LEU A 132 -5.02 -4.06 -6.46
C LEU A 132 -4.70 -5.38 -5.76
N HIS A 133 -5.21 -6.50 -6.27
CA HIS A 133 -5.00 -7.82 -5.68
C HIS A 133 -4.67 -8.85 -6.75
N ALA A 134 -3.46 -9.39 -6.71
CA ALA A 134 -3.07 -10.60 -7.40
C ALA A 134 -3.10 -11.77 -6.40
N PRO A 135 -4.05 -12.71 -6.48
CA PRO A 135 -4.21 -13.78 -5.48
C PRO A 135 -3.21 -14.95 -5.64
N GLY A 136 -2.42 -14.97 -6.71
CA GLY A 136 -1.36 -15.96 -6.95
C GLY A 136 -1.76 -17.25 -7.67
N ASP A 137 -2.99 -17.35 -8.19
CA ASP A 137 -3.48 -18.55 -8.88
C ASP A 137 -3.29 -18.51 -10.40
N GLU A 138 -3.74 -17.45 -11.07
CA GLU A 138 -3.80 -17.35 -12.54
C GLU A 138 -2.96 -16.19 -13.11
N GLY A 139 -2.09 -15.57 -12.31
CA GLY A 139 -1.33 -14.37 -12.70
C GLY A 139 -2.24 -13.17 -13.04
N ARG A 140 -3.48 -13.18 -12.54
CA ARG A 140 -4.46 -12.10 -12.77
C ARG A 140 -4.46 -11.13 -11.61
N THR A 141 -4.51 -9.84 -11.93
CA THR A 141 -4.69 -8.78 -10.94
C THR A 141 -6.10 -8.20 -11.04
N TRP A 142 -6.79 -8.19 -9.91
CA TRP A 142 -8.09 -7.52 -9.74
C TRP A 142 -7.89 -6.12 -9.18
N GLN A 143 -8.83 -5.23 -9.48
CA GLN A 143 -8.81 -3.84 -9.01
C GLN A 143 -10.18 -3.48 -8.44
N ALA A 144 -10.18 -2.68 -7.37
CA ALA A 144 -11.36 -2.07 -6.77
C ALA A 144 -11.01 -0.67 -6.27
N GLU A 145 -11.99 0.22 -6.23
CA GLU A 145 -11.80 1.50 -5.54
C GLU A 145 -11.90 1.30 -4.02
N PHE A 146 -11.32 2.22 -3.27
CA PHE A 146 -11.59 2.30 -1.84
C PHE A 146 -13.10 2.53 -1.64
N ALA A 147 -13.69 1.89 -0.61
CA ALA A 147 -15.14 1.77 -0.39
C ALA A 147 -15.84 0.66 -1.21
N GLU A 148 -15.14 -0.05 -2.10
CA GLU A 148 -15.70 -1.17 -2.87
C GLU A 148 -15.13 -2.53 -2.43
N SER A 149 -15.85 -3.61 -2.74
CA SER A 149 -15.31 -4.97 -2.70
C SER A 149 -14.57 -5.27 -4.01
N THR A 150 -13.59 -6.17 -3.97
CA THR A 150 -12.95 -6.72 -5.18
C THR A 150 -13.92 -7.56 -6.03
N GLY A 151 -15.10 -7.91 -5.49
CA GLY A 151 -16.16 -8.64 -6.19
C GLY A 151 -15.85 -10.12 -6.36
N ARG A 152 -14.88 -10.66 -5.61
CA ARG A 152 -14.39 -12.05 -5.76
C ARG A 152 -14.89 -12.98 -4.66
N ASN A 153 -15.66 -12.48 -3.69
CA ASN A 153 -16.05 -13.22 -2.49
C ASN A 153 -14.84 -13.88 -1.82
N SER A 154 -13.71 -13.18 -1.87
CA SER A 154 -12.44 -13.67 -1.36
C SER A 154 -12.37 -13.52 0.16
N LYS A 155 -11.36 -14.15 0.77
CA LYS A 155 -11.01 -13.89 2.17
C LYS A 155 -10.63 -12.42 2.40
N LEU A 156 -10.02 -11.78 1.40
CA LEU A 156 -9.75 -10.34 1.41
C LEU A 156 -11.04 -9.52 1.45
N ASP A 157 -12.03 -9.84 0.61
CA ASP A 157 -13.34 -9.17 0.64
C ASP A 157 -14.01 -9.32 2.01
N THR A 158 -13.94 -10.52 2.60
CA THR A 158 -14.48 -10.79 3.94
C THR A 158 -13.81 -9.90 4.99
N ALA A 159 -12.49 -9.72 4.92
CA ALA A 159 -11.76 -8.85 5.83
C ALA A 159 -12.08 -7.36 5.62
N LEU A 160 -12.21 -6.91 4.36
CA LEU A 160 -12.63 -5.54 4.03
C LEU A 160 -14.05 -5.25 4.55
N HIS A 161 -14.98 -6.19 4.39
CA HIS A 161 -16.33 -6.08 4.96
C HIS A 161 -16.30 -6.02 6.50
N ALA A 162 -15.54 -6.91 7.15
CA ALA A 162 -15.41 -6.94 8.60
C ALA A 162 -14.81 -5.64 9.17
N ALA A 163 -13.89 -5.01 8.45
CA ALA A 163 -13.32 -3.71 8.79
C ALA A 163 -14.26 -2.52 8.48
N GLY A 164 -15.42 -2.76 7.87
CA GLY A 164 -16.35 -1.72 7.43
C GLY A 164 -15.82 -0.87 6.28
N ALA A 165 -14.88 -1.42 5.50
CA ALA A 165 -14.19 -0.75 4.40
C ALA A 165 -14.97 -0.79 3.08
N VAL A 166 -16.03 -1.60 2.99
CA VAL A 166 -16.93 -1.67 1.84
C VAL A 166 -18.22 -0.92 2.19
N PHE A 167 -18.58 0.07 1.38
CA PHE A 167 -19.77 0.88 1.60
C PHE A 167 -21.02 0.26 0.99
N PRO A 168 -22.20 0.53 1.58
CA PRO A 168 -23.46 0.22 0.93
C PRO A 168 -23.57 0.96 -0.40
N THR A 169 -24.22 0.34 -1.39
CA THR A 169 -24.44 0.95 -2.71
C THR A 169 -25.91 0.79 -3.11
N ALA A 170 -26.43 1.69 -3.94
CA ALA A 170 -27.81 1.54 -4.44
C ALA A 170 -28.01 0.27 -5.30
N TYR A 171 -26.90 -0.34 -5.76
CA TYR A 171 -26.90 -1.55 -6.58
C TYR A 171 -26.91 -2.84 -5.77
N ASP A 172 -26.81 -2.78 -4.43
CA ASP A 172 -26.89 -3.96 -3.56
C ASP A 172 -28.32 -4.48 -3.36
N GLY A 173 -29.32 -3.73 -3.85
CA GLY A 173 -30.74 -4.09 -3.73
C GLY A 173 -31.32 -3.93 -2.32
N VAL A 174 -30.54 -3.41 -1.39
CA VAL A 174 -30.89 -3.17 0.03
C VAL A 174 -31.01 -1.68 0.31
N HIS A 175 -30.09 -0.86 -0.22
CA HIS A 175 -30.02 0.57 0.05
C HIS A 175 -30.53 1.41 -1.13
N THR A 176 -31.13 2.55 -0.82
CA THR A 176 -31.46 3.58 -1.80
C THR A 176 -30.23 4.43 -2.15
N GLN A 177 -30.29 5.16 -3.27
CA GLN A 177 -29.25 6.13 -3.65
C GLN A 177 -29.03 7.19 -2.56
N GLU A 178 -30.10 7.68 -1.94
CA GLU A 178 -30.01 8.72 -0.90
C GLU A 178 -29.34 8.19 0.38
N GLU A 179 -29.62 6.94 0.76
CA GLU A 179 -28.97 6.28 1.90
C GLU A 179 -27.48 6.05 1.63
N ALA A 180 -27.12 5.57 0.43
CA ALA A 180 -25.74 5.37 0.02
C ALA A 180 -24.96 6.70 0.00
N SER A 181 -25.54 7.77 -0.56
CA SER A 181 -24.91 9.09 -0.58
C SER A 181 -24.70 9.67 0.82
N ARG A 182 -25.71 9.56 1.71
CA ARG A 182 -25.58 10.02 3.10
C ARG A 182 -24.49 9.26 3.84
N TYR A 183 -24.46 7.93 3.69
CA TYR A 183 -23.43 7.09 4.30
C TYR A 183 -22.02 7.52 3.81
N PHE A 184 -21.87 7.78 2.51
CA PHE A 184 -20.62 8.26 1.95
C PHE A 184 -20.20 9.62 2.54
N GLU A 185 -21.11 10.60 2.59
CA GLU A 185 -20.82 11.91 3.18
C GLU A 185 -20.35 11.80 4.65
N GLU A 186 -20.98 10.92 5.43
CA GLU A 186 -20.67 10.70 6.84
C GLU A 186 -19.34 9.95 7.06
N HIS A 187 -18.96 9.04 6.16
CA HIS A 187 -17.88 8.08 6.44
C HIS A 187 -16.69 8.10 5.47
N HIS A 188 -16.74 8.82 4.35
CA HIS A 188 -15.69 8.77 3.31
C HIS A 188 -14.28 9.09 3.83
N ARG A 189 -14.15 9.92 4.87
CA ARG A 189 -12.83 10.28 5.45
C ARG A 189 -12.17 9.13 6.20
N ASP A 190 -12.95 8.19 6.73
CA ASP A 190 -12.44 7.05 7.50
C ASP A 190 -12.11 5.85 6.60
N ILE A 191 -12.49 5.90 5.32
CA ILE A 191 -12.33 4.77 4.40
C ILE A 191 -10.91 4.27 4.28
N PRO A 192 -9.88 5.12 4.08
CA PRO A 192 -8.51 4.64 4.03
C PRO A 192 -8.13 3.88 5.31
N ALA A 193 -8.47 4.41 6.48
CA ALA A 193 -8.18 3.74 7.76
C ALA A 193 -8.81 2.34 7.84
N ARG A 194 -10.04 2.18 7.34
CA ARG A 194 -10.74 0.89 7.31
C ARG A 194 -10.16 -0.07 6.28
N VAL A 195 -9.80 0.40 5.09
CA VAL A 195 -9.15 -0.42 4.04
C VAL A 195 -7.81 -0.95 4.54
N PHE A 196 -6.95 -0.08 5.08
CA PHE A 196 -5.67 -0.50 5.63
C PHE A 196 -5.84 -1.48 6.80
N ALA A 197 -6.82 -1.26 7.68
CA ALA A 197 -7.14 -2.21 8.74
C ALA A 197 -7.53 -3.59 8.19
N GLY A 198 -8.49 -3.66 7.25
CA GLY A 198 -8.94 -4.92 6.67
C GLY A 198 -7.83 -5.69 5.94
N VAL A 199 -6.96 -4.98 5.22
CA VAL A 199 -5.78 -5.58 4.57
C VAL A 199 -4.76 -6.05 5.61
N GLY A 200 -4.53 -5.26 6.65
CA GLY A 200 -3.67 -5.65 7.78
C GLY A 200 -4.16 -6.92 8.46
N ASP A 201 -5.46 -7.03 8.72
CA ASP A 201 -6.09 -8.21 9.33
C ASP A 201 -6.03 -9.42 8.40
N TYR A 202 -6.28 -9.23 7.10
CA TYR A 202 -6.17 -10.30 6.09
C TYR A 202 -4.76 -10.87 6.02
N CYS A 203 -3.75 -9.99 5.98
CA CYS A 203 -2.35 -10.38 5.87
C CYS A 203 -1.75 -10.84 7.22
N GLY A 204 -2.37 -10.48 8.35
CA GLY A 204 -1.73 -10.55 9.67
C GLY A 204 -0.54 -9.57 9.77
N LEU A 205 -0.60 -8.44 9.07
CA LEU A 205 0.49 -7.49 8.93
C LEU A 205 0.48 -6.46 10.07
N THR A 206 1.60 -6.35 10.77
CA THR A 206 1.86 -5.28 11.75
C THR A 206 3.14 -4.56 11.37
N ILE A 207 3.07 -3.23 11.27
CA ILE A 207 4.23 -2.37 10.98
C ILE A 207 4.42 -1.41 12.16
N ASP A 208 5.64 -1.33 12.67
CA ASP A 208 5.99 -0.43 13.77
C ASP A 208 5.90 1.04 13.30
N ARG A 209 4.84 1.71 13.73
CA ARG A 209 4.60 3.13 13.47
C ARG A 209 5.78 4.00 13.92
N ALA A 210 6.39 3.71 15.06
CA ALA A 210 7.50 4.53 15.57
C ALA A 210 8.73 4.41 14.65
N ALA A 211 9.00 3.21 14.13
CA ALA A 211 10.08 2.99 13.17
C ALA A 211 9.81 3.71 11.83
N VAL A 212 8.57 3.66 11.34
CA VAL A 212 8.18 4.37 10.10
C VAL A 212 8.29 5.89 10.27
N GLU A 213 7.78 6.45 11.37
CA GLU A 213 7.86 7.89 11.63
C GLU A 213 9.29 8.38 11.87
N ALA A 214 10.13 7.54 12.50
CA ALA A 214 11.54 7.82 12.73
C ALA A 214 12.41 7.61 11.49
N GLY A 215 11.89 6.94 10.45
CA GLY A 215 12.63 6.60 9.24
C GLY A 215 13.75 5.58 9.50
N THR A 216 13.56 4.68 10.45
CA THR A 216 14.58 3.69 10.86
C THR A 216 14.40 2.32 10.20
N LEU A 217 13.47 2.20 9.26
CA LEU A 217 13.36 1.02 8.40
C LEU A 217 14.33 1.14 7.21
N PRO A 218 14.75 -0.01 6.65
CA PRO A 218 15.52 -0.06 5.41
C PRO A 218 14.89 0.78 4.30
N LEU A 219 15.72 1.54 3.60
CA LEU A 219 15.38 2.35 2.44
C LEU A 219 15.57 1.55 1.16
N VAL A 220 14.63 1.71 0.24
CA VAL A 220 14.81 1.32 -1.15
C VAL A 220 14.44 2.49 -2.06
N LEU A 221 15.27 2.72 -3.09
CA LEU A 221 14.97 3.64 -4.18
C LEU A 221 14.31 2.87 -5.31
N LEU A 222 13.10 3.29 -5.69
CA LEU A 222 12.33 2.67 -6.75
C LEU A 222 12.09 3.68 -7.88
N PRO A 223 12.20 3.28 -9.16
CA PRO A 223 11.82 4.15 -10.25
C PRO A 223 10.32 4.45 -10.17
N VAL A 224 9.94 5.66 -10.55
CA VAL A 224 8.55 6.00 -10.86
C VAL A 224 8.33 5.65 -12.34
N PRO A 225 7.52 4.62 -12.66
CA PRO A 225 7.27 4.26 -14.06
C PRO A 225 6.70 5.46 -14.83
N GLN A 226 7.34 5.79 -15.95
CA GLN A 226 6.86 6.83 -16.88
C GLN A 226 5.74 6.21 -17.72
N LEU A 227 4.50 6.63 -17.49
CA LEU A 227 3.31 6.24 -18.27
C LEU A 227 3.13 7.13 -19.52
#